data_AF-A0A941AXW3-F1
#
_entry.id   AF-A0A941AXW3-F1
#
_cell.length_a   1.000
_cell.length_b   1.000
_cell.length_c   1.000
_cell.angle_alpha   90.00
_cell.angle_beta   90.00
_cell.angle_gamma   90.00
#
_symmetry.space_group_name_H-M   'P 1'
#
loop_
_entity.id
_entity.type
_entity.pdbx_description
1 polymer ?
#
loop_
_entity_poly.entity_id
_entity_poly.type
_entity_poly.pdbx_seq_one_letter_code
_entity_poly.pdbx_strand_id
1 'polypeptide(L)'
;MATIGKHGKVIYSEEDIQFIKDNFFQMTNDQLAIKLGVSKFTLRLRLNELGIYKIKYDYWSKEAVEYLKANYKTMGNVEIIEYFSIHFPKAKGWHKRHIQLKLEQLGLRRNYQDLWIIMERNMQKGSYGELKPDRNRMPMPKIYVMVDAKTRIEVKPGSNINELKQKYEQRNDHQKK
;
A
#
# COMPACT_ATOMS: atom_id res chain seq x y z
N MET A 1 16.21 31.42 -22.66
CA MET A 1 14.74 31.27 -22.69
C MET A 1 14.44 30.15 -23.65
N ALA A 2 13.71 29.14 -23.18
CA ALA A 2 13.49 27.94 -23.96
C ALA A 2 12.69 28.27 -25.23
N THR A 3 13.08 27.67 -26.36
CA THR A 3 12.47 27.96 -27.65
C THR A 3 11.47 26.88 -28.02
N ILE A 4 10.35 27.27 -28.63
CA ILE A 4 9.35 26.31 -29.12
C ILE A 4 9.77 25.90 -30.52
N GLY A 5 10.24 24.67 -30.67
CA GLY A 5 10.61 24.07 -31.93
C GLY A 5 9.41 23.59 -32.75
N LYS A 6 9.72 22.97 -33.89
CA LYS A 6 8.71 22.40 -34.80
C LYS A 6 7.83 21.39 -34.05
N HIS A 7 6.51 21.44 -34.28
CA HIS A 7 5.50 20.61 -33.61
C HIS A 7 5.28 20.90 -32.10
N GLY A 8 5.66 22.09 -31.61
CA GLY A 8 5.40 22.47 -30.22
C GLY A 8 6.32 21.80 -29.20
N LYS A 9 7.40 21.14 -29.65
CA LYS A 9 8.43 20.60 -28.77
C LYS A 9 9.30 21.72 -28.24
N VAL A 10 9.42 21.83 -26.92
CA VAL A 10 10.30 22.82 -26.29
C VAL A 10 11.75 22.33 -26.38
N ILE A 11 12.63 23.19 -26.90
CA ILE A 11 14.07 22.98 -26.99
C ILE A 11 14.72 23.81 -25.89
N TYR A 12 15.45 23.14 -25.01
CA TYR A 12 16.20 23.76 -23.92
C TYR A 12 17.65 23.96 -24.35
N SER A 13 18.17 25.19 -24.21
CA SER A 13 19.60 25.43 -24.37
C SER A 13 20.40 24.88 -23.18
N GLU A 14 21.73 24.82 -23.31
CA GLU A 14 22.60 24.44 -22.19
C GLU A 14 22.48 25.44 -21.02
N GLU A 15 22.34 26.73 -21.33
CA GLU A 15 22.11 27.79 -20.34
C GLU A 15 20.80 27.59 -19.58
N ASP A 16 19.71 27.22 -20.29
CA ASP A 16 18.43 26.94 -19.64
C ASP A 16 18.53 25.72 -18.71
N ILE A 17 19.27 24.68 -19.12
CA ILE A 17 19.51 23.49 -18.29
C ILE A 17 20.34 23.85 -17.05
N GLN A 18 21.36 24.67 -17.22
CA GLN A 18 22.21 25.12 -16.11
C GLN A 18 21.40 25.98 -15.13
N PHE A 19 20.59 26.91 -15.64
CA PHE A 19 19.66 27.71 -14.85
C PHE A 19 18.70 26.82 -14.02
N ILE A 20 18.14 25.76 -14.62
CA ILE A 20 17.30 24.80 -13.90
C ILE A 20 18.08 24.15 -12.76
N LYS A 21 19.28 23.62 -13.01
CA LYS A 21 20.10 22.94 -12.00
C LYS A 21 20.43 23.84 -10.82
N ASP A 22 20.81 25.09 -11.10
CA ASP A 22 21.25 26.04 -10.08
C ASP A 22 20.07 26.52 -9.20
N ASN A 23 18.87 26.64 -9.78
CA ASN A 23 17.71 27.24 -9.11
C ASN A 23 16.67 26.23 -8.62
N PHE A 24 16.77 24.94 -8.96
CA PHE A 24 15.74 23.95 -8.70
C PHE A 24 15.35 23.80 -7.21
N PHE A 25 16.34 23.87 -6.33
CA PHE A 25 16.13 23.74 -4.89
C PHE A 25 15.64 25.04 -4.24
N GLN A 26 15.87 26.19 -4.89
CA GLN A 26 15.52 27.51 -4.37
C GLN A 26 14.13 27.98 -4.84
N MET A 27 13.73 27.61 -6.06
CA MET A 27 12.49 28.06 -6.69
C MET A 27 11.41 26.97 -6.73
N THR A 28 10.15 27.37 -6.79
CA THR A 28 9.05 26.44 -7.11
C THR A 28 9.03 26.10 -8.59
N ASN A 29 8.47 24.95 -8.95
CA ASN A 29 8.35 24.56 -10.36
C ASN A 29 7.54 25.57 -11.18
N ASP A 30 6.60 26.29 -10.55
CA ASP A 30 5.82 27.34 -11.22
C ASP A 30 6.68 28.57 -11.54
N GLN A 31 7.51 29.01 -10.58
CA GLN A 31 8.42 30.13 -10.80
C GLN A 31 9.46 29.82 -11.89
N LEU A 32 10.03 28.61 -11.87
CA LEU A 32 10.96 28.15 -12.92
C LEU A 32 10.29 28.10 -14.29
N ALA A 33 9.07 27.58 -14.36
CA ALA A 33 8.30 27.48 -15.60
C ALA A 33 8.01 28.88 -16.19
N ILE A 34 7.61 29.83 -15.34
CA ILE A 34 7.39 31.23 -15.75
C ILE A 34 8.69 31.86 -16.27
N LYS A 35 9.83 31.70 -15.56
CA LYS A 35 11.11 32.28 -15.97
C LYS A 35 11.65 31.70 -17.28
N LEU A 36 11.39 30.42 -17.54
CA LEU A 36 11.81 29.73 -18.76
C LEU A 36 10.83 29.93 -19.92
N GLY A 37 9.62 30.44 -19.67
CA GLY A 37 8.57 30.59 -20.68
C GLY A 37 7.92 29.28 -21.10
N VAL A 38 7.84 28.29 -20.22
CA VAL A 38 7.35 26.93 -20.52
C VAL A 38 6.18 26.56 -19.63
N SER A 39 5.39 25.56 -20.03
CA SER A 39 4.36 25.01 -19.15
C SER A 39 4.99 24.24 -17.97
N LYS A 40 4.32 24.26 -16.81
CA LYS A 40 4.73 23.49 -15.62
C LYS A 40 4.89 21.99 -15.94
N PHE A 41 4.00 21.45 -16.76
CA PHE A 41 4.04 20.04 -17.15
C PHE A 41 5.29 19.72 -17.97
N THR A 42 5.60 20.53 -18.98
CA THR A 42 6.80 20.39 -19.81
C THR A 42 8.08 20.47 -18.96
N LEU A 43 8.15 21.43 -18.04
CA LEU A 43 9.28 21.53 -17.11
C LEU A 43 9.42 20.26 -16.25
N ARG A 44 8.31 19.71 -15.73
CA ARG A 44 8.35 18.47 -14.93
C ARG A 44 8.87 17.28 -15.73
N LEU A 45 8.45 17.13 -16.98
CA LEU A 45 8.99 16.08 -17.86
C LEU A 45 10.50 16.27 -18.05
N ARG A 46 10.95 17.49 -18.31
CA ARG A 46 12.38 17.79 -18.46
C ARG A 46 13.18 17.51 -17.19
N LEU A 47 12.66 17.89 -16.02
CA LEU A 47 13.27 17.56 -14.73
C LEU A 47 13.39 16.05 -14.51
N ASN A 48 12.36 15.29 -14.90
CA ASN A 48 12.38 13.83 -14.82
C ASN A 48 13.45 13.23 -15.74
N GLU A 49 13.61 13.74 -16.95
CA GLU A 49 14.67 13.32 -17.90
C GLU A 49 16.07 13.62 -17.35
N LEU A 50 16.24 14.76 -16.68
CA LEU A 50 17.50 15.15 -16.03
C LEU A 50 17.77 14.40 -14.71
N GLY A 51 16.83 13.59 -14.23
CA GLY A 51 16.94 12.88 -12.95
C GLY A 51 16.88 13.80 -11.72
N ILE A 52 16.31 15.01 -11.87
CA ILE A 52 16.25 16.02 -10.82
C ILE A 52 14.88 15.95 -10.15
N TYR A 53 14.87 15.53 -8.88
CA TYR A 53 13.63 15.38 -8.09
C TYR A 53 13.78 16.04 -6.73
N LYS A 54 12.75 16.76 -6.26
CA LYS A 54 12.70 17.25 -4.86
C LYS A 54 12.50 16.12 -3.87
N ILE A 55 11.78 15.08 -4.29
CA ILE A 55 11.45 13.92 -3.47
C ILE A 55 11.78 12.69 -4.29
N LYS A 56 12.72 11.87 -3.80
CA LYS A 56 12.90 10.52 -4.30
C LYS A 56 11.81 9.64 -3.69
N TYR A 57 11.05 8.97 -4.54
CA TYR A 57 10.05 8.01 -4.08
C TYR A 57 10.75 6.69 -3.77
N ASP A 58 10.71 6.28 -2.50
CA ASP A 58 11.22 4.97 -2.10
C ASP A 58 10.26 3.87 -2.57
N TYR A 59 10.71 3.09 -3.55
CA TYR A 59 9.98 1.93 -4.05
C TYR A 59 9.89 0.83 -2.99
N TRP A 60 8.85 0.01 -3.09
CA TRP A 60 8.71 -1.19 -2.27
C TRP A 60 9.57 -2.30 -2.87
N SER A 61 10.46 -2.90 -2.06
CA SER A 61 11.19 -4.11 -2.48
C SER A 61 10.22 -5.27 -2.69
N LYS A 62 10.60 -6.23 -3.53
CA LYS A 62 9.81 -7.44 -3.78
C LYS A 62 9.59 -8.23 -2.48
N GLU A 63 10.66 -8.40 -1.70
CA GLU A 63 10.67 -9.07 -0.40
C GLU A 63 9.70 -8.41 0.60
N ALA A 64 9.69 -7.07 0.67
CA ALA A 64 8.75 -6.36 1.54
C ALA A 64 7.29 -6.61 1.12
N VAL A 65 7.02 -6.68 -0.18
CA VAL A 65 5.68 -6.99 -0.69
C VAL A 65 5.27 -8.42 -0.37
N GLU A 66 6.19 -9.39 -0.50
CA GLU A 66 5.94 -10.79 -0.17
C GLU A 66 5.69 -10.98 1.33
N TYR A 67 6.50 -10.35 2.17
CA TYR A 67 6.29 -10.35 3.62
C TYR A 67 4.92 -9.77 3.98
N LEU A 68 4.52 -8.66 3.35
CA LEU A 68 3.23 -8.04 3.58
C LEU A 68 2.08 -8.99 3.21
N LYS A 69 2.16 -9.66 2.06
CA LYS A 69 1.16 -10.64 1.62
C LYS A 69 1.02 -11.81 2.58
N ALA A 70 2.14 -12.31 3.11
CA ALA A 70 2.13 -13.44 4.03
C ALA A 70 1.54 -13.08 5.40
N ASN A 71 1.77 -11.86 5.89
CA ASN A 71 1.52 -11.52 7.29
C ASN A 71 0.35 -10.56 7.53
N TYR A 72 -0.23 -9.91 6.52
CA TYR A 72 -1.22 -8.84 6.77
C TYR A 72 -2.48 -9.31 7.51
N LYS A 73 -2.88 -10.59 7.39
CA LYS A 73 -4.06 -11.13 8.09
C LYS A 73 -3.83 -11.34 9.57
N THR A 74 -2.61 -11.69 9.96
CA THR A 74 -2.26 -12.02 11.36
C THR A 74 -1.57 -10.87 12.07
N MET A 75 -0.97 -9.91 11.33
CA MET A 75 -0.24 -8.78 11.89
C MET A 75 -0.94 -7.43 11.69
N GLY A 76 -0.93 -6.62 12.75
CA GLY A 76 -1.38 -5.24 12.70
C GLY A 76 -0.38 -4.34 11.95
N ASN A 77 -0.85 -3.18 11.48
CA ASN A 77 0.00 -2.26 10.73
C ASN A 77 1.19 -1.73 11.57
N VAL A 78 1.05 -1.61 12.89
CA VAL A 78 2.13 -1.17 13.79
C VAL A 78 3.28 -2.17 13.79
N GLU A 79 2.97 -3.45 13.99
CA GLU A 79 4.01 -4.50 14.06
C GLU A 79 4.67 -4.71 12.70
N ILE A 80 3.91 -4.57 11.61
CA ILE A 80 4.48 -4.57 10.25
C ILE A 80 5.46 -3.39 10.10
N ILE A 81 5.14 -2.20 10.62
CA ILE A 81 6.05 -1.04 10.57
C ILE A 81 7.31 -1.29 11.38
N GLU A 82 7.21 -1.87 12.57
CA GLU A 82 8.37 -2.21 13.41
C GLU A 82 9.30 -3.16 12.67
N TYR A 83 8.74 -4.25 12.09
CA TYR A 83 9.51 -5.17 11.25
C TYR A 83 10.15 -4.46 10.06
N PHE A 84 9.38 -3.63 9.36
CA PHE A 84 9.84 -2.91 8.18
C PHE A 84 10.92 -1.87 8.48
N SER A 85 10.89 -1.27 9.68
CA SER A 85 11.90 -0.29 10.07
C SER A 85 13.25 -0.94 10.31
N ILE A 86 13.28 -2.22 10.68
CA ILE A 86 14.51 -2.99 10.88
C ILE A 86 14.98 -3.61 9.56
N HIS A 87 14.09 -4.27 8.81
CA HIS A 87 14.46 -5.08 7.66
C HIS A 87 14.44 -4.32 6.32
N PHE A 88 13.63 -3.26 6.21
CA PHE A 88 13.45 -2.50 4.97
C PHE A 88 13.52 -0.99 5.23
N PRO A 89 14.63 -0.47 5.79
CA PRO A 89 14.69 0.92 6.25
C PRO A 89 14.41 1.92 5.12
N LYS A 90 13.64 2.96 5.45
CA LYS A 90 13.33 4.09 4.56
C LYS A 90 13.87 5.38 5.14
N ALA A 91 14.28 6.31 4.28
CA ALA A 91 14.81 7.61 4.71
C ALA A 91 13.80 8.41 5.55
N LYS A 92 12.51 8.37 5.20
CA LYS A 92 11.43 9.02 5.96
C LYS A 92 10.81 8.13 7.04
N GLY A 93 11.28 6.88 7.17
CA GLY A 93 10.64 5.87 8.00
C GLY A 93 9.32 5.34 7.44
N TRP A 94 8.75 4.38 8.16
CA TRP A 94 7.47 3.75 7.82
C TRP A 94 6.33 4.32 8.66
N HIS A 95 5.17 4.53 8.02
CA HIS A 95 3.96 5.02 8.65
C HIS A 95 2.78 4.09 8.36
N LYS A 96 1.76 4.10 9.23
CA LYS A 96 0.53 3.29 9.07
C LYS A 96 -0.11 3.49 7.71
N ARG A 97 -0.11 4.73 7.22
CA ARG A 97 -0.65 5.08 5.91
C ARG A 97 0.11 4.41 4.76
N HIS A 98 1.44 4.21 4.87
CA HIS A 98 2.21 3.52 3.84
C HIS A 98 1.76 2.06 3.69
N ILE A 99 1.63 1.35 4.82
CA ILE A 99 1.18 -0.05 4.83
C ILE A 99 -0.25 -0.14 4.30
N GLN A 100 -1.16 0.73 4.77
CA GLN A 100 -2.55 0.77 4.31
C GLN A 100 -2.66 0.99 2.80
N LEU A 101 -2.02 2.04 2.26
CA LEU A 101 -2.06 2.33 0.83
C LEU A 101 -1.50 1.16 0.00
N LYS A 102 -0.47 0.48 0.50
CA LYS A 102 0.08 -0.68 -0.20
C LYS A 102 -0.86 -1.87 -0.18
N LEU A 103 -1.53 -2.15 0.94
CA LEU A 103 -2.57 -3.18 1.02
C LEU A 103 -3.72 -2.89 0.04
N GLU A 104 -4.18 -1.64 -0.02
CA GLU A 104 -5.21 -1.20 -0.98
C GLU A 104 -4.77 -1.40 -2.43
N GLN A 105 -3.54 -0.97 -2.77
CA GLN A 105 -2.96 -1.17 -4.10
C GLN A 105 -2.89 -2.67 -4.49
N LEU A 106 -2.63 -3.55 -3.53
CA LEU A 106 -2.55 -5.00 -3.75
C LEU A 106 -3.91 -5.70 -3.68
N GLY A 107 -5.00 -4.99 -3.39
CA GLY A 107 -6.32 -5.59 -3.17
C GLY A 107 -6.43 -6.44 -1.90
N LEU A 108 -5.50 -6.28 -0.96
CA LEU A 108 -5.44 -7.06 0.27
C LEU A 108 -6.32 -6.41 1.35
N ARG A 109 -7.53 -6.94 1.53
CA ARG A 109 -8.46 -6.48 2.58
C ARG A 109 -8.50 -7.47 3.73
N ARG A 110 -8.47 -6.96 4.96
CA ARG A 110 -8.72 -7.73 6.18
C ARG A 110 -10.22 -7.87 6.37
N ASN A 111 -10.67 -9.06 6.74
CA ASN A 111 -12.04 -9.27 7.18
C ASN A 111 -12.17 -9.02 8.70
N TYR A 112 -13.39 -9.13 9.24
CA TYR A 112 -13.64 -8.89 10.66
C TYR A 112 -12.94 -9.93 11.58
N GLN A 113 -12.78 -11.18 11.12
CA GLN A 113 -12.05 -12.21 11.86
C GLN A 113 -10.55 -11.90 11.94
N ASP A 114 -9.93 -11.47 10.85
CA ASP A 114 -8.51 -11.08 10.80
C ASP A 114 -8.25 -9.95 11.80
N LEU A 115 -9.14 -8.95 11.82
CA LEU A 115 -9.07 -7.83 12.78
C LEU A 115 -9.22 -8.31 14.22
N TRP A 116 -10.14 -9.24 14.49
CA TRP A 116 -10.33 -9.83 15.81
C TRP A 116 -9.09 -10.61 16.26
N ILE A 117 -8.46 -11.40 15.39
CA ILE A 117 -7.23 -12.14 15.68
C ILE A 117 -6.07 -11.20 16.01
N ILE A 118 -5.90 -10.13 15.22
CA ILE A 118 -4.88 -9.12 15.47
C ILE A 118 -5.13 -8.44 16.83
N MET A 119 -6.39 -8.09 17.11
CA MET A 119 -6.79 -7.46 18.37
C MET A 119 -6.51 -8.38 19.57
N GLU A 120 -6.98 -9.63 19.52
CA GLU A 120 -6.78 -10.63 20.59
C GLU A 120 -5.28 -10.84 20.86
N ARG A 121 -4.47 -10.95 19.81
CA ARG A 121 -3.01 -11.08 19.96
C ARG A 121 -2.38 -9.84 20.59
N ASN A 122 -2.73 -8.65 20.11
CA ASN A 122 -2.21 -7.39 20.67
C ASN A 122 -2.62 -7.21 22.14
N MET A 123 -3.81 -7.69 22.48
CA MET A 123 -4.31 -7.74 23.85
C MET A 123 -3.47 -8.69 24.72
N GLN A 124 -3.16 -9.89 24.23
CA GLN A 124 -2.26 -10.84 24.92
C GLN A 124 -0.84 -10.29 25.10
N LYS A 125 -0.35 -9.49 24.15
CA LYS A 125 0.93 -8.77 24.25
C LYS A 125 0.92 -7.58 25.22
N GLY A 126 -0.23 -7.23 25.80
CA GLY A 126 -0.37 -6.08 26.69
C GLY A 126 -0.32 -4.72 25.99
N SER A 127 -0.47 -4.66 24.66
CA SER A 127 -0.45 -3.40 23.92
C SER A 127 -1.60 -2.44 24.28
N TYR A 128 -2.65 -2.95 24.94
CA TYR A 128 -3.80 -2.17 25.42
C TYR A 128 -3.75 -1.91 26.95
N GLY A 129 -2.62 -2.17 27.60
CA GLY A 129 -2.49 -2.09 29.06
C GLY A 129 -2.96 -3.37 29.76
N GLU A 130 -3.03 -3.31 31.10
CA GLU A 130 -3.53 -4.42 31.91
C GLU A 130 -4.99 -4.73 31.55
N LEU A 131 -5.22 -5.97 31.14
CA LEU A 131 -6.57 -6.48 30.93
C LEU A 131 -7.31 -6.39 32.24
N LYS A 132 -8.30 -5.50 32.33
CA LYS A 132 -9.38 -5.71 33.29
C LYS A 132 -9.97 -7.07 32.96
N PRO A 133 -10.08 -8.02 33.91
CA PRO A 133 -10.73 -9.30 33.69
C PRO A 133 -12.23 -9.05 33.52
N ASP A 134 -12.61 -8.49 32.37
CA ASP A 134 -13.99 -8.20 32.06
C ASP A 134 -14.65 -9.46 31.52
N ARG A 135 -15.88 -9.69 31.99
CA ARG A 135 -16.76 -10.83 31.69
C ARG A 135 -17.33 -10.76 30.26
N ASN A 136 -17.07 -9.67 29.54
CA ASN A 136 -17.57 -9.39 28.19
C ASN A 136 -16.48 -9.44 27.11
N ARG A 137 -15.63 -10.48 27.11
CA ARG A 137 -14.80 -10.75 25.93
C ARG A 137 -15.71 -11.02 24.74
N MET A 138 -15.63 -10.19 23.70
CA MET A 138 -16.39 -10.45 22.48
C MET A 138 -15.97 -11.81 21.92
N PRO A 139 -16.90 -12.77 21.77
CA PRO A 139 -16.57 -14.05 21.20
C PRO A 139 -16.08 -13.85 19.77
N MET A 140 -15.27 -14.79 19.30
CA MET A 140 -14.78 -14.77 17.95
C MET A 140 -15.94 -14.67 16.96
N PRO A 141 -15.95 -13.68 16.05
CA PRO A 141 -17.06 -13.52 15.13
C PRO A 141 -17.08 -14.64 14.10
N LYS A 142 -18.25 -15.28 13.96
CA LYS A 142 -18.49 -16.28 12.93
C LYS A 142 -18.83 -15.59 11.63
N ILE A 143 -18.03 -15.82 10.59
CA ILE A 143 -18.31 -15.36 9.23
C ILE A 143 -18.87 -16.54 8.46
N TYR A 144 -19.99 -16.34 7.78
CA TYR A 144 -20.59 -17.35 6.92
C TYR A 144 -20.51 -16.90 5.46
N VAL A 145 -20.21 -17.84 4.57
CA VAL A 145 -20.30 -17.63 3.12
C VAL A 145 -21.33 -18.58 2.54
N MET A 146 -22.22 -18.05 1.72
CA MET A 146 -23.16 -18.86 0.93
C MET A 146 -22.39 -19.52 -0.23
N VAL A 147 -22.49 -20.85 -0.33
CA VAL A 147 -21.95 -21.60 -1.48
C VAL A 147 -23.04 -21.80 -2.52
N ASP A 148 -24.26 -22.09 -2.08
CA ASP A 148 -25.45 -22.15 -2.92
C ASP A 148 -26.62 -21.42 -2.24
N ALA A 149 -27.83 -21.52 -2.80
CA ALA A 149 -29.02 -20.84 -2.27
C ALA A 149 -29.45 -21.32 -0.87
N LYS A 150 -29.01 -22.50 -0.41
CA LYS A 150 -29.48 -23.16 0.82
C LYS A 150 -28.37 -23.44 1.84
N THR A 151 -27.11 -23.48 1.42
CA THR A 151 -25.97 -23.93 2.20
C THR A 151 -25.03 -22.75 2.49
N ARG A 152 -24.92 -22.44 3.78
CA ARG A 152 -23.94 -21.51 4.32
C ARG A 152 -22.83 -22.26 5.02
N ILE A 153 -21.60 -21.78 4.88
CA ILE A 153 -20.42 -22.41 5.47
C ILE A 153 -19.72 -21.39 6.35
N GLU A 154 -19.39 -21.80 7.57
CA GLU A 154 -18.56 -21.00 8.46
C GLU A 154 -17.13 -20.93 7.91
N VAL A 155 -16.66 -19.73 7.63
CA VAL A 155 -15.30 -19.46 7.19
C VAL A 155 -14.42 -19.41 8.42
N LYS A 156 -13.50 -20.38 8.53
CA LYS A 156 -12.44 -20.34 9.52
C LYS A 156 -11.37 -19.32 9.12
N PRO A 157 -10.68 -18.70 10.09
CA PRO A 157 -9.56 -17.79 9.81
C PRO A 157 -8.52 -18.38 8.87
N GLY A 158 -7.95 -17.52 8.02
CA GLY A 158 -6.92 -17.91 7.07
C GLY A 158 -7.41 -18.70 5.86
N SER A 159 -8.66 -19.20 5.87
CA SER A 159 -9.21 -19.97 4.75
C SER A 159 -9.41 -19.10 3.51
N ASN A 160 -9.10 -19.65 2.33
CA ASN A 160 -9.45 -19.05 1.05
C ASN A 160 -10.92 -19.36 0.72
N ILE A 161 -11.75 -18.31 0.59
CA ILE A 161 -13.18 -18.45 0.33
C ILE A 161 -13.44 -19.18 -1.00
N ASN A 162 -12.62 -18.93 -2.01
CA ASN A 162 -12.81 -19.55 -3.33
C ASN A 162 -12.49 -21.04 -3.30
N GLU A 163 -11.41 -21.43 -2.61
CA GLU A 163 -11.06 -22.84 -2.40
C GLU A 163 -12.14 -23.56 -1.58
N LEU A 164 -12.71 -22.89 -0.56
CA LEU A 164 -13.82 -23.43 0.22
C LEU A 164 -15.05 -23.66 -0.66
N LYS A 165 -15.41 -22.71 -1.54
CA LYS A 165 -16.52 -22.89 -2.47
C LYS A 165 -16.31 -24.08 -3.39
N GLN A 166 -15.15 -24.15 -4.06
CA GLN A 166 -14.79 -25.25 -4.97
C GLN A 166 -14.85 -26.62 -4.28
N LYS A 167 -14.33 -26.72 -3.04
CA LYS A 167 -14.34 -27.96 -2.27
C LYS A 167 -15.77 -28.47 -1.97
N TYR A 168 -16.72 -27.58 -1.76
CA TYR A 168 -18.10 -27.96 -1.46
C TYR A 168 -18.93 -28.23 -2.72
N GLU A 169 -18.66 -27.52 -3.81
CA GLU A 169 -19.24 -27.82 -5.13
C GLU A 169 -18.91 -29.27 -5.56
N GLN A 170 -17.65 -29.68 -5.46
CA GLN A 170 -17.21 -31.04 -5.81
C GLN A 170 -17.88 -32.14 -4.97
N ARG A 171 -18.21 -31.86 -3.70
CA ARG A 171 -18.89 -32.83 -2.82
C ARG A 171 -20.35 -33.03 -3.20
N ASN A 172 -21.04 -31.96 -3.59
CA ASN A 172 -22.45 -32.03 -3.96
C ASN A 172 -22.66 -32.84 -5.26
N ASP A 173 -21.70 -32.81 -6.19
CA ASP A 173 -21.78 -33.60 -7.43
C ASP A 173 -21.65 -35.10 -7.20
N HIS A 174 -20.92 -35.52 -6.17
CA HIS A 174 -20.78 -36.94 -5.81
C HIS A 174 -22.03 -37.52 -5.16
N GLN A 175 -22.88 -36.70 -4.54
CA GLN A 175 -24.12 -37.16 -3.90
C GLN A 175 -25.30 -37.27 -4.88
N LYS A 176 -25.14 -36.82 -6.13
CA LYS A 176 -26.19 -36.85 -7.17
C LYS A 176 -26.06 -38.04 -8.14
N LYS A 177 -25.07 -38.90 -7.97
CA LYS A 177 -24.88 -40.14 -8.74
C LYS A 177 -25.39 -41.32 -7.94
#